data_AF-A0A8S3TRU9-F1
#
_entry.id   AF-A0A8S3TRU9-F1
#
_cell.length_a   1.000
_cell.length_b   1.000
_cell.length_c   1.000
_cell.angle_alpha   90.00
_cell.angle_beta   90.00
_cell.angle_gamma   90.00
#
_symmetry.space_group_name_H-M   'P 1'
#
loop_
_entity.id
_entity.type
_entity.pdbx_description
1 polymer ?
#
loop_
_entity_poly.entity_id
_entity_poly.type
_entity_poly.pdbx_seq_one_letter_code
_entity_poly.pdbx_strand_id
1 'polypeptide(L)'
;MATANLEECENVCVELLNCTQCEKRYDQISHQPRILPCLHTICSDCLMKHFQSSSFKCTVCQKSVDIQDTFESSKDKFPIDFTIRDRIEFVNFNQNIISICDFCDESKTEIYRCKDCESFICETCIKFHNQSNKFKNHVICNLSERSDVSEFSHEVFCTKDGHENRSLEILCTGDGCKRPMCYMYFAIDHSNSGDHQAKDVQDVFTMEMARIFEELRNWGIEQVQ
;
A
#
# COMPACT_ATOMS: atom_id res chain seq x y z
N MET A 1 20.98 20.28 10.30
CA MET A 1 21.04 19.81 8.90
C MET A 1 21.75 18.46 8.92
N ALA A 2 20.99 17.37 9.07
CA ALA A 2 21.52 16.03 8.95
C ALA A 2 21.25 15.57 7.51
N THR A 3 22.31 15.40 6.73
CA THR A 3 22.23 14.66 5.48
C THR A 3 22.09 13.20 5.87
N ALA A 4 20.86 12.68 5.94
CA ALA A 4 20.66 11.24 6.00
C ALA A 4 21.30 10.67 4.72
N ASN A 5 22.30 9.80 4.89
CA ASN A 5 23.02 9.23 3.76
C ASN A 5 22.05 8.33 2.97
N LEU A 6 22.11 8.31 1.64
CA LEU A 6 21.23 7.46 0.82
C LEU A 6 21.31 5.98 1.25
N GLU A 7 22.50 5.52 1.64
CA GLU A 7 22.74 4.18 2.20
C GLU A 7 22.04 3.96 3.56
N GLU A 8 21.92 4.98 4.41
CA GLU A 8 21.19 4.88 5.69
C GLU A 8 19.67 4.80 5.44
N CYS A 9 19.15 5.58 4.49
CA CYS A 9 17.75 5.49 4.08
C CYS A 9 17.41 4.15 3.40
N GLU A 10 18.31 3.63 2.56
CA GLU A 10 18.16 2.30 1.94
C GLU A 10 18.15 1.18 2.99
N ASN A 11 19.05 1.23 3.97
CA ASN A 11 19.10 0.24 5.05
C ASN A 11 17.84 0.29 5.95
N VAL A 12 17.36 1.50 6.29
CA VAL A 12 16.09 1.67 7.02
C VAL A 12 14.92 1.12 6.20
N CYS A 13 14.91 1.33 4.89
CA CYS A 13 13.88 0.78 4.01
C CYS A 13 13.89 -0.76 4.00
N VAL A 14 15.05 -1.41 4.08
CA VAL A 14 15.18 -2.88 4.10
C VAL A 14 14.59 -3.48 5.38
N GLU A 15 14.84 -2.88 6.54
CA GLU A 15 14.33 -3.37 7.83
C GLU A 15 12.80 -3.35 7.90
N LEU A 16 12.16 -2.42 7.18
CA LEU A 16 10.71 -2.28 7.11
C LEU A 16 10.03 -3.30 6.18
N LEU A 17 10.80 -4.16 5.50
CA LEU A 17 10.26 -5.18 4.59
C LEU A 17 9.98 -6.52 5.27
N ASN A 18 10.33 -6.65 6.54
CA ASN A 18 10.15 -7.87 7.31
C ASN A 18 9.11 -7.67 8.42
N CYS A 19 8.35 -8.73 8.68
CA CYS A 19 7.44 -8.77 9.80
C CYS A 19 8.20 -8.64 11.12
N THR A 20 7.85 -7.63 11.91
CA THR A 20 8.44 -7.38 13.23
C THR A 20 8.24 -8.52 14.24
N GLN A 21 7.32 -9.45 13.97
CA GLN A 21 7.02 -10.58 14.87
C GLN A 21 7.72 -11.88 14.50
N CYS A 22 7.87 -12.20 13.22
CA CYS A 22 8.49 -13.46 12.78
C CYS A 22 9.73 -13.28 11.90
N GLU A 23 10.14 -12.03 11.68
CA GLU A 23 11.35 -11.63 10.95
C GLU A 23 11.39 -12.13 9.49
N LYS A 24 10.25 -12.58 8.96
CA LYS A 24 10.11 -13.02 7.57
C LYS A 24 9.67 -11.84 6.70
N ARG A 25 10.15 -11.82 5.46
CA ARG A 25 9.78 -10.82 4.46
C ARG A 25 8.29 -10.84 4.18
N TYR A 26 7.68 -9.66 4.05
CA TYR A 26 6.30 -9.54 3.60
C TYR A 26 6.14 -10.01 2.15
N ASP A 27 4.96 -10.54 1.84
CA ASP A 27 4.54 -10.91 0.48
C ASP A 27 3.08 -10.49 0.25
N GLN A 28 2.60 -10.62 -0.99
CA GLN A 28 1.24 -10.19 -1.37
C GLN A 28 0.16 -11.26 -1.18
N ILE A 29 0.53 -12.46 -0.72
CA ILE A 29 -0.33 -13.65 -0.69
C ILE A 29 -0.70 -14.02 0.73
N SER A 30 0.23 -14.61 1.47
CA SER A 30 0.02 -15.15 2.83
C SER A 30 0.63 -14.26 3.90
N HIS A 31 1.74 -13.60 3.57
CA HIS A 31 2.52 -12.80 4.50
C HIS A 31 2.27 -11.31 4.29
N GLN A 32 1.01 -10.93 4.08
CA GLN A 32 0.62 -9.54 3.83
C GLN A 32 0.84 -8.67 5.07
N PRO A 33 1.38 -7.45 4.92
CA PRO A 33 1.58 -6.52 6.03
C PRO A 33 0.25 -5.92 6.48
N ARG A 34 -0.05 -6.01 7.78
CA ARG A 34 -1.30 -5.55 8.41
C ARG A 34 -1.00 -4.46 9.43
N ILE A 35 -1.65 -3.32 9.27
CA ILE A 35 -1.50 -2.17 10.15
C ILE A 35 -2.40 -2.36 11.37
N LEU A 36 -1.81 -2.29 12.56
CA LEU A 36 -2.53 -2.34 13.83
C LEU A 36 -3.04 -0.94 14.23
N PRO A 37 -4.05 -0.82 15.12
CA PRO A 37 -4.49 0.47 15.67
C PRO A 37 -3.42 1.24 16.47
N CYS A 38 -2.31 0.58 16.84
CA CYS A 38 -1.13 1.23 17.42
C CYS A 38 -0.09 1.66 16.37
N LEU A 39 -0.43 1.57 15.07
CA LEU A 39 0.40 1.88 13.90
C LEU A 39 1.65 1.00 13.72
N HIS A 40 1.80 -0.09 14.48
CA HIS A 40 2.77 -1.12 14.15
C HIS A 40 2.24 -2.05 13.08
N THR A 41 3.14 -2.57 12.25
CA THR A 41 2.81 -3.50 11.17
C THR A 41 3.34 -4.90 11.48
N ILE A 42 2.49 -5.91 11.30
CA ILE A 42 2.84 -7.35 11.40
C ILE A 42 2.20 -8.10 10.22
N CYS A 43 2.61 -9.34 9.93
CA CYS A 43 2.00 -10.08 8.82
C CYS A 43 0.65 -10.71 9.20
N SER A 44 -0.18 -11.00 8.19
CA SER A 44 -1.47 -11.70 8.36
C SER A 44 -1.35 -13.01 9.15
N ASP A 45 -0.31 -13.82 8.90
CA ASP A 45 -0.09 -15.07 9.63
C ASP A 45 0.15 -14.84 11.13
N CYS A 46 0.98 -13.84 11.47
CA CYS A 46 1.25 -13.50 12.86
C CYS A 46 0.02 -12.88 13.52
N LEU A 47 -0.70 -12.02 12.80
CA LEU A 47 -1.95 -11.45 13.29
C LEU A 47 -2.94 -12.55 13.65
N MET A 48 -3.14 -13.53 12.75
CA MET A 48 -4.02 -14.67 12.98
C MET A 48 -3.57 -15.53 14.17
N LYS A 49 -2.28 -15.87 14.26
CA LYS A 49 -1.73 -16.69 15.36
C LYS A 49 -1.86 -16.05 16.74
N HIS A 50 -1.75 -14.73 16.80
CA HIS A 50 -1.80 -13.96 18.05
C HIS A 50 -3.19 -13.38 18.34
N PHE A 51 -4.18 -13.64 17.48
CA PHE A 51 -5.57 -13.28 17.71
C PHE A 51 -6.19 -14.20 18.75
N GLN A 52 -6.65 -13.65 19.87
CA GLN A 52 -7.23 -14.40 20.97
C GLN A 52 -8.71 -14.12 21.09
N SER A 53 -9.54 -14.98 20.50
CA SER A 53 -11.01 -15.01 20.52
C SER A 53 -11.73 -13.71 20.11
N SER A 54 -11.50 -12.62 20.82
CA SER A 54 -12.11 -11.30 20.64
C SER A 54 -11.16 -10.14 20.93
N SER A 55 -9.86 -10.40 21.13
CA SER A 55 -8.85 -9.37 21.39
C SER A 55 -7.53 -9.69 20.71
N PHE A 56 -6.75 -8.66 20.44
CA PHE A 56 -5.39 -8.78 19.94
C PHE A 56 -4.48 -7.90 20.78
N LYS A 57 -3.30 -8.42 21.14
CA LYS A 57 -2.26 -7.66 21.81
C LYS A 57 -1.08 -7.46 20.87
N CYS A 58 -0.75 -6.20 20.58
CA CYS A 58 0.41 -5.88 19.77
C CYS A 58 1.68 -6.45 20.41
N THR A 59 2.43 -7.25 19.66
CA THR A 59 3.65 -7.87 20.17
C THR A 59 4.80 -6.89 20.32
N VAL A 60 4.77 -5.78 19.58
CA VAL A 60 5.78 -4.71 19.63
C VAL A 60 5.57 -3.80 20.85
N CYS A 61 4.40 -3.17 20.97
CA CYS A 61 4.15 -2.17 22.02
C CYS A 61 3.23 -2.64 23.16
N GLN A 62 2.77 -3.89 23.14
CA GLN A 62 1.91 -4.50 24.15
C GLN A 62 0.52 -3.85 24.32
N LYS A 63 0.12 -2.93 23.42
CA LYS A 63 -1.23 -2.34 23.41
C LYS A 63 -2.25 -3.38 22.95
N SER A 64 -3.31 -3.57 23.76
CA SER A 64 -4.43 -4.44 23.42
C SER A 64 -5.50 -3.71 22.62
N VAL A 65 -6.16 -4.43 21.75
CA VAL A 65 -7.30 -4.01 20.95
C VAL A 65 -8.41 -5.03 21.16
N ASP A 66 -9.55 -4.57 21.67
CA ASP A 66 -10.76 -5.38 21.75
C ASP A 66 -11.49 -5.31 20.42
N ILE A 67 -11.73 -6.48 19.83
CA ILE A 67 -12.19 -6.61 18.45
C ILE A 67 -13.64 -7.10 18.40
N GLN A 68 -14.16 -7.67 19.51
CA GLN A 68 -15.54 -8.15 19.70
C GLN A 68 -16.12 -8.98 18.54
N ASP A 69 -15.25 -9.54 17.71
CA ASP A 69 -15.54 -10.21 16.46
C ASP A 69 -14.53 -11.34 16.22
N THR A 70 -14.87 -12.28 15.35
CA THR A 70 -13.92 -13.32 14.88
C THR A 70 -12.80 -12.70 14.04
N PHE A 71 -11.68 -13.41 13.86
CA PHE A 71 -10.61 -12.95 12.98
C PHE A 71 -11.10 -12.68 11.54
N GLU A 72 -11.88 -13.61 10.94
CA GLU A 72 -12.36 -13.45 9.57
C GLU A 72 -13.29 -12.25 9.40
N SER A 73 -14.15 -11.97 10.38
CA SER A 73 -15.03 -10.80 10.35
C SER A 73 -14.35 -9.49 10.72
N SER A 74 -13.11 -9.55 11.25
CA SER A 74 -12.38 -8.37 11.72
C SER A 74 -11.07 -8.11 10.98
N LYS A 75 -10.64 -8.97 10.07
CA LYS A 75 -9.40 -8.77 9.29
C LYS A 75 -9.41 -7.45 8.52
N ASP A 76 -10.58 -6.99 8.08
CA ASP A 76 -10.76 -5.70 7.40
C ASP A 76 -10.54 -4.50 8.33
N LYS A 77 -10.61 -4.69 9.66
CA LYS A 77 -10.23 -3.67 10.66
C LYS A 77 -8.70 -3.50 10.77
N PHE A 78 -7.94 -4.41 10.16
CA PHE A 78 -6.48 -4.37 10.05
C PHE A 78 -6.11 -4.21 8.57
N PRO A 79 -6.08 -2.98 8.05
CA PRO A 79 -5.85 -2.74 6.64
C PRO A 79 -4.47 -3.25 6.22
N ILE A 80 -4.36 -3.66 4.96
CA ILE A 80 -3.07 -4.00 4.36
C ILE A 80 -2.27 -2.72 4.17
N ASP A 81 -1.00 -2.74 4.53
CA ASP A 81 -0.06 -1.68 4.15
C ASP A 81 0.42 -1.91 2.71
N PHE A 82 -0.29 -1.32 1.74
CA PHE A 82 0.09 -1.44 0.33
C PHE A 82 1.43 -0.77 0.02
N THR A 83 1.89 0.18 0.84
CA THR A 83 3.17 0.89 0.59
C THR A 83 4.38 -0.02 0.76
N ILE A 84 4.26 -1.08 1.55
CA ILE A 84 5.33 -2.08 1.71
C ILE A 84 5.54 -2.85 0.40
N ARG A 85 4.50 -3.07 -0.42
CA ARG A 85 4.66 -3.64 -1.76
C ARG A 85 5.60 -2.79 -2.60
N ASP A 86 5.29 -1.49 -2.67
CA ASP A 86 6.03 -0.52 -3.47
C ASP A 86 7.50 -0.44 -3.00
N ARG A 87 7.71 -0.45 -1.68
CA ARG A 87 9.05 -0.47 -1.08
C ARG A 87 9.82 -1.76 -1.39
N ILE A 88 9.14 -2.92 -1.41
CA ILE A 88 9.78 -4.19 -1.78
C ILE A 88 10.30 -4.10 -3.22
N GLU A 89 9.48 -3.64 -4.17
CA GLU A 89 9.91 -3.49 -5.56
C GLU A 89 11.06 -2.48 -5.69
N PHE A 90 10.93 -1.32 -5.04
CA PHE A 90 11.96 -0.29 -5.02
C PHE A 90 13.32 -0.81 -4.51
N VAL A 91 13.33 -1.46 -3.34
CA VAL A 91 14.56 -2.01 -2.75
C VAL A 91 15.12 -3.13 -3.61
N ASN A 92 14.28 -4.03 -4.12
CA ASN A 92 14.73 -5.11 -4.98
C ASN A 92 15.34 -4.56 -6.29
N PHE A 93 14.79 -3.48 -6.84
CA PHE A 93 15.35 -2.80 -8.02
C PHE A 93 16.71 -2.19 -7.71
N ASN A 94 16.84 -1.38 -6.66
CA ASN A 94 18.11 -0.72 -6.33
C ASN A 94 19.22 -1.70 -5.89
N GLN A 95 18.85 -2.85 -5.32
CA GLN A 95 19.80 -3.93 -5.01
C GLN A 95 20.17 -4.78 -6.23
N ASN A 96 19.74 -4.40 -7.44
CA ASN A 96 19.93 -5.14 -8.69
C ASN A 96 19.40 -6.59 -8.62
N ILE A 97 18.39 -6.84 -7.78
CA ILE A 97 17.67 -8.11 -7.71
C ILE A 97 16.65 -8.18 -8.86
N ILE A 98 16.06 -7.04 -9.22
CA ILE A 98 15.16 -6.90 -10.38
C ILE A 98 15.95 -6.31 -11.55
N SER A 99 16.26 -7.14 -12.54
CA SER A 99 16.89 -6.73 -13.81
C SER A 99 16.25 -7.39 -15.04
N ILE A 100 15.13 -8.09 -14.85
CA ILE A 100 14.49 -8.94 -15.86
C ILE A 100 13.29 -8.21 -16.45
N CYS A 101 13.15 -8.27 -17.77
CA CYS A 101 11.96 -7.79 -18.47
C CYS A 101 10.81 -8.79 -18.35
N ASP A 102 9.65 -8.36 -17.87
CA ASP A 102 8.47 -9.21 -17.69
C ASP A 102 7.86 -9.73 -19.00
N PHE A 103 8.30 -9.19 -20.14
CA PHE A 103 7.78 -9.53 -21.47
C PHE A 103 8.67 -10.48 -22.29
N CYS A 104 9.95 -10.59 -21.94
CA CYS A 104 10.88 -11.44 -22.67
C CYS A 104 11.81 -12.27 -21.79
N ASP A 105 11.70 -12.14 -20.46
CA ASP A 105 12.51 -12.85 -19.47
C ASP A 105 14.03 -12.63 -19.60
N GLU A 106 14.46 -11.62 -20.37
CA GLU A 106 15.87 -11.29 -20.54
C GLU A 106 16.32 -10.25 -19.51
N SER A 107 17.48 -10.50 -18.89
CA SER A 107 18.14 -9.51 -18.04
C SER A 107 18.77 -8.41 -18.90
N LYS A 108 18.47 -7.14 -18.61
CA LYS A 108 18.96 -5.98 -19.38
C LYS A 108 19.50 -4.88 -18.46
N THR A 109 20.38 -4.05 -19.02
CA THR A 109 21.01 -2.92 -18.32
C THR A 109 20.07 -1.73 -18.16
N GLU A 110 19.17 -1.52 -19.11
CA GLU A 110 18.15 -0.48 -19.05
C GLU A 110 16.78 -1.10 -18.86
N ILE A 111 16.14 -0.72 -17.75
CA ILE A 111 14.80 -1.17 -17.38
C ILE A 111 13.90 0.05 -17.17
N TYR A 112 12.71 -0.05 -17.74
CA TYR A 112 11.63 0.90 -17.65
C TYR A 112 10.51 0.29 -16.81
N ARG A 113 9.70 1.12 -16.16
CA ARG A 113 8.50 0.68 -15.42
C ARG A 113 7.26 1.25 -16.10
N CYS A 114 6.34 0.39 -16.53
CA CYS A 114 5.03 0.82 -16.99
C CYS A 114 4.07 0.79 -15.80
N LYS A 115 3.59 1.94 -15.34
CA LYS A 115 2.75 2.03 -14.13
C LYS A 115 1.43 1.29 -14.31
N ASP A 116 0.77 1.47 -15.45
CA ASP A 116 -0.54 0.86 -15.74
C ASP A 116 -0.48 -0.67 -15.89
N CYS A 117 0.65 -1.21 -16.35
CA CYS A 117 0.82 -2.66 -16.46
C CYS A 117 1.37 -3.29 -15.19
N GLU A 118 1.84 -2.49 -14.25
CA GLU A 118 2.55 -2.98 -13.08
C GLU A 118 3.78 -3.85 -13.46
N SER A 119 4.48 -3.52 -14.58
CA SER A 119 5.56 -4.36 -15.15
C SER A 119 6.86 -3.62 -15.46
N PHE A 120 7.98 -4.34 -15.35
CA PHE A 120 9.32 -3.98 -15.80
C PHE A 120 9.54 -4.35 -17.27
N ILE A 121 10.03 -3.40 -18.05
CA ILE A 121 10.12 -3.49 -19.51
C ILE A 121 11.51 -3.08 -19.96
N CYS A 122 12.16 -3.86 -20.83
CA CYS A 122 13.42 -3.45 -21.43
C CYS A 122 13.24 -2.49 -22.63
N GLU A 123 14.33 -1.88 -23.06
CA GLU A 123 14.39 -0.97 -24.23
C GLU A 123 13.86 -1.57 -25.55
N THR A 124 13.87 -2.90 -25.68
CA THR A 124 13.34 -3.57 -26.88
C THR A 124 11.83 -3.72 -26.79
N CYS A 125 11.33 -4.22 -25.65
CA CYS A 125 9.91 -4.48 -25.42
C CYS A 125 9.08 -3.18 -25.36
N ILE A 126 9.66 -2.07 -24.85
CA ILE A 126 8.95 -0.79 -24.77
C ILE A 126 8.54 -0.26 -26.16
N LYS A 127 9.32 -0.54 -27.21
CA LYS A 127 8.98 -0.14 -28.58
C LYS A 127 7.68 -0.80 -29.06
N PHE A 128 7.53 -2.09 -28.81
CA PHE A 128 6.32 -2.84 -29.14
C PHE A 128 5.15 -2.44 -28.25
N HIS A 129 5.43 -2.22 -26.97
CA HIS A 129 4.46 -1.74 -25.99
C HIS A 129 3.79 -0.44 -26.46
N ASN A 130 4.60 0.59 -26.76
CA ASN A 130 4.09 1.91 -27.15
C ASN A 130 3.40 1.93 -28.52
N GLN A 131 3.75 1.02 -29.42
CA GLN A 131 3.11 0.90 -30.74
C GLN A 131 1.73 0.24 -30.66
N SER A 132 1.48 -0.55 -29.62
CA SER A 132 0.19 -1.19 -29.43
C SER A 132 -0.88 -0.15 -29.07
N ASN A 133 -1.97 -0.13 -29.84
CA ASN A 133 -3.14 0.72 -29.53
C ASN A 133 -3.71 0.47 -28.12
N LYS A 134 -3.45 -0.71 -27.54
CA LYS A 134 -3.87 -1.06 -26.19
C LYS A 134 -3.09 -0.29 -25.12
N PHE A 135 -1.82 0.04 -25.37
CA PHE A 135 -0.91 0.55 -24.35
C PHE A 135 -0.37 1.96 -24.65
N LYS A 136 -0.78 2.57 -25.77
CA LYS A 136 -0.29 3.88 -26.24
C LYS A 136 -0.41 5.05 -25.25
N ASN A 137 -1.28 4.91 -24.25
CA ASN A 137 -1.54 5.94 -23.24
C ASN A 137 -0.97 5.58 -21.86
N HIS A 138 -0.24 4.47 -21.76
CA HIS A 138 0.34 4.05 -20.48
C HIS A 138 1.47 5.02 -20.07
N VAL A 139 1.58 5.23 -18.77
CA VAL A 139 2.64 6.01 -18.13
C VAL A 139 3.85 5.11 -17.94
N ILE A 140 4.98 5.52 -18.51
CA ILE A 140 6.23 4.76 -18.46
C ILE A 140 7.34 5.64 -17.91
N CYS A 141 8.09 5.08 -16.96
CA CYS A 141 9.20 5.75 -16.29
C CYS A 141 10.51 5.04 -16.63
N ASN A 142 11.54 5.81 -16.97
CA ASN A 142 12.89 5.30 -17.10
C ASN A 142 13.52 5.22 -15.70
N LEU A 143 13.70 4.00 -15.19
CA LEU A 143 14.23 3.81 -13.83
C LEU A 143 15.74 4.08 -13.74
N SER A 144 16.45 4.19 -14.86
CA SER A 144 17.88 4.55 -14.87
C SER A 144 18.13 6.05 -14.61
N GLU A 145 17.11 6.89 -14.85
CA GLU A 145 17.20 8.35 -14.69
C GLU A 145 16.58 8.85 -13.38
N ARG A 146 15.64 8.08 -12.82
CA ARG A 146 14.89 8.43 -11.61
C ARG A 146 14.39 7.17 -10.92
N SER A 147 14.90 6.90 -9.73
CA SER A 147 14.38 5.86 -8.84
C SER A 147 13.88 6.51 -7.55
N ASP A 148 12.66 7.03 -7.59
CA ASP A 148 11.89 7.34 -6.37
C ASP A 148 10.93 6.17 -6.10
N VAL A 149 10.63 5.90 -4.83
CA VAL A 149 9.68 4.86 -4.43
C VAL A 149 8.30 5.08 -5.06
N SER A 150 7.93 6.34 -5.36
CA SER A 150 6.68 6.68 -6.05
C SER A 150 6.59 6.15 -7.48
N GLU A 151 7.70 5.75 -8.10
CA GLU A 151 7.68 5.11 -9.42
C GLU A 151 7.22 3.65 -9.36
N PHE A 152 7.25 3.06 -8.16
CA PHE A 152 6.82 1.70 -7.85
C PHE A 152 5.44 1.69 -7.17
N SER A 153 4.74 2.83 -7.14
CA SER A 153 3.41 2.92 -6.56
C SER A 153 2.42 2.08 -7.37
N HIS A 154 1.70 1.20 -6.70
CA HIS A 154 0.65 0.40 -7.32
C HIS A 154 -0.72 0.97 -7.02
N GLU A 155 -1.65 0.83 -7.97
CA GLU A 155 -3.03 1.20 -7.73
C GLU A 155 -3.71 0.18 -6.80
N VAL A 156 -4.69 0.67 -6.02
CA VAL A 156 -5.47 -0.15 -5.11
C VAL A 156 -6.91 -0.18 -5.59
N PHE A 157 -7.39 -1.38 -5.91
CA PHE A 157 -8.72 -1.60 -6.43
C PHE A 157 -9.64 -2.26 -5.39
N CYS A 158 -10.94 -2.25 -5.67
CA CYS A 158 -11.94 -2.92 -4.86
C CYS A 158 -11.74 -4.43 -4.85
N THR A 159 -11.78 -5.04 -3.66
CA THR A 159 -11.57 -6.48 -3.47
C THR A 159 -12.87 -7.30 -3.48
N LYS A 160 -14.00 -6.68 -3.82
CA LYS A 160 -15.31 -7.36 -3.88
C LYS A 160 -15.48 -8.05 -5.21
N ASP A 161 -16.09 -9.24 -5.17
CA ASP A 161 -16.33 -10.06 -6.35
C ASP A 161 -17.09 -9.27 -7.44
N GLY A 162 -16.53 -9.25 -8.64
CA GLY A 162 -17.04 -8.51 -9.80
C GLY A 162 -16.67 -7.02 -9.84
N HIS A 163 -15.90 -6.53 -8.87
CA HIS A 163 -15.47 -5.13 -8.74
C HIS A 163 -13.93 -4.96 -8.78
N GLU A 164 -13.18 -5.99 -9.17
CA GLU A 164 -11.72 -6.12 -9.01
C GLU A 164 -10.90 -5.05 -9.75
N ASN A 165 -11.48 -4.38 -10.74
CA ASN A 165 -10.83 -3.31 -11.52
C ASN A 165 -11.48 -1.94 -11.26
N ARG A 166 -12.21 -1.78 -10.15
CA ARG A 166 -12.87 -0.52 -9.80
C ARG A 166 -12.08 0.23 -8.75
N SER A 167 -11.82 1.50 -9.02
CA SER A 167 -11.11 2.40 -8.11
C SER A 167 -11.88 2.65 -6.83
N LEU A 168 -11.13 2.80 -5.74
CA LEU A 168 -11.65 3.14 -4.42
C LEU A 168 -11.77 4.67 -4.29
N GLU A 169 -12.84 5.23 -4.82
CA GLU A 169 -13.01 6.69 -4.95
C GLU A 169 -13.73 7.34 -3.75
N ILE A 170 -14.42 6.55 -2.92
CA ILE A 170 -15.21 7.07 -1.80
C ILE A 170 -14.83 6.42 -0.47
N LEU A 171 -14.91 7.20 0.60
CA LEU A 171 -14.84 6.73 1.99
C LEU A 171 -16.24 6.71 2.59
N CYS A 172 -16.68 5.56 3.10
CA CYS A 172 -17.88 5.52 3.92
C CYS A 172 -17.59 6.07 5.32
N THR A 173 -18.40 7.02 5.80
CA THR A 173 -18.21 7.64 7.12
C THR A 173 -19.15 7.12 8.20
N GLY A 174 -19.91 6.07 7.92
CA GLY A 174 -20.77 5.43 8.93
C GLY A 174 -19.94 4.85 10.08
N ASP A 175 -20.45 4.95 11.31
CA ASP A 175 -19.76 4.41 12.48
C ASP A 175 -19.63 2.89 12.39
N GLY A 176 -18.42 2.39 12.65
CA GLY A 176 -18.08 0.99 12.46
C GLY A 176 -17.77 0.57 11.01
N CYS A 177 -17.96 1.46 10.01
CA CYS A 177 -17.59 1.19 8.62
C CYS A 177 -16.26 1.84 8.22
N LYS A 178 -16.17 3.18 8.26
CA LYS A 178 -14.95 4.01 8.08
C LYS A 178 -13.88 3.43 7.14
N ARG A 179 -14.29 3.03 5.92
CA ARG A 179 -13.42 2.33 4.95
C ARG A 179 -13.59 2.83 3.52
N PRO A 180 -12.55 2.76 2.69
CA PRO A 180 -12.62 3.12 1.28
C PRO A 180 -13.39 2.06 0.49
N MET A 181 -14.18 2.50 -0.49
CA MET A 181 -15.08 1.68 -1.29
C MET A 181 -15.13 2.20 -2.72
N CYS A 182 -15.48 1.35 -3.67
CA CYS A 182 -15.89 1.83 -4.99
C CYS A 182 -17.38 2.24 -4.97
N TYR A 183 -17.77 3.15 -5.86
CA TYR A 183 -19.15 3.65 -5.96
C TYR A 183 -20.20 2.53 -6.05
N MET A 184 -19.92 1.50 -6.84
CA MET A 184 -20.85 0.38 -7.04
C MET A 184 -21.08 -0.41 -5.74
N TYR A 185 -20.02 -0.68 -4.98
CA TYR A 185 -20.16 -1.45 -3.75
C TYR A 185 -20.92 -0.66 -2.69
N PHE A 186 -20.66 0.64 -2.57
CA PHE A 186 -21.44 1.52 -1.69
C PHE A 186 -22.92 1.57 -2.10
N ALA A 187 -23.22 1.68 -3.40
CA ALA A 187 -24.59 1.71 -3.88
C ALA A 187 -25.36 0.43 -3.54
N ILE A 188 -24.73 -0.74 -3.61
CA ILE A 188 -25.36 -2.02 -3.33
C ILE A 188 -25.56 -2.25 -1.83
N ASP A 189 -24.54 -1.93 -1.03
CA ASP A 189 -24.45 -2.38 0.36
C ASP A 189 -24.82 -1.30 1.38
N HIS A 190 -24.81 -0.01 1.00
CA HIS A 190 -24.85 1.13 1.94
C HIS A 190 -25.84 2.24 1.56
N SER A 191 -26.34 2.30 0.31
CA SER A 191 -27.23 3.39 -0.14
C SER A 191 -28.58 3.44 0.58
N ASN A 192 -28.99 2.33 1.21
CA ASN A 192 -30.30 2.19 1.86
C ASN A 192 -30.27 2.46 3.38
N SER A 193 -29.08 2.64 3.98
CA SER A 193 -28.94 2.92 5.41
C SER A 193 -28.59 4.40 5.62
N GLY A 194 -29.49 5.16 6.24
CA GLY A 194 -29.31 6.61 6.47
C GLY A 194 -28.06 6.98 7.29
N ASP A 195 -27.49 6.01 8.01
CA ASP A 195 -26.30 6.16 8.84
C ASP A 195 -24.98 6.04 8.05
N HIS A 196 -25.03 5.69 6.77
CA HIS A 196 -23.86 5.54 5.92
C HIS A 196 -23.81 6.65 4.87
N GLN A 197 -22.83 7.55 5.00
CA GLN A 197 -22.58 8.61 4.02
C GLN A 197 -21.29 8.33 3.25
N ALA A 198 -21.27 8.70 1.98
CA ALA A 198 -20.09 8.66 1.14
C ALA A 198 -19.43 10.04 1.11
N LYS A 199 -18.10 10.07 1.26
CA LYS A 199 -17.28 11.24 0.96
C LYS A 199 -16.22 10.87 -0.06
N ASP A 200 -15.83 11.82 -0.90
CA ASP A 200 -14.72 11.62 -1.83
C ASP A 200 -13.41 11.39 -1.06
N VAL A 201 -12.61 10.42 -1.49
CA VAL A 201 -11.36 10.05 -0.80
C VAL A 201 -10.32 11.18 -0.87
N GLN A 202 -10.26 11.94 -1.96
CA GLN A 202 -9.32 13.06 -2.09
C GLN A 202 -9.70 14.22 -1.16
N ASP A 203 -11.00 14.48 -1.01
CA ASP A 203 -11.49 15.47 -0.06
C ASP A 203 -11.13 15.07 1.37
N VAL A 204 -11.39 13.81 1.76
CA VAL A 204 -11.04 13.32 3.10
C VAL A 204 -9.54 13.37 3.33
N PHE A 205 -8.73 12.93 2.37
CA PHE A 205 -7.27 13.01 2.46
C PHE A 205 -6.82 14.44 2.70
N THR A 206 -7.28 15.39 1.90
CA THR A 206 -6.91 16.81 2.02
C THR A 206 -7.27 17.37 3.38
N MET A 207 -8.50 17.09 3.86
CA MET A 207 -8.97 17.54 5.16
C MET A 207 -8.17 16.95 6.33
N GLU A 208 -7.94 15.64 6.33
CA GLU A 208 -7.19 14.96 7.41
C GLU A 208 -5.72 15.35 7.41
N MET A 209 -5.09 15.48 6.24
CA MET A 209 -3.71 15.97 6.14
C MET A 209 -3.59 17.38 6.71
N ALA A 210 -4.52 18.28 6.39
CA ALA A 210 -4.53 19.63 6.96
C ALA A 210 -4.65 19.61 8.49
N ARG A 211 -5.54 18.76 9.04
CA ARG A 211 -5.72 18.57 10.49
C ARG A 211 -4.45 18.03 11.15
N ILE A 212 -3.84 16.98 10.59
CA ILE A 212 -2.60 16.39 11.11
C ILE A 212 -1.47 17.42 11.10
N PHE A 213 -1.29 18.16 10.01
CA PHE A 213 -0.27 19.20 9.96
C PHE A 213 -0.51 20.32 10.97
N GLU A 214 -1.76 20.66 11.26
CA GLU A 214 -2.09 21.61 12.33
C GLU A 214 -1.73 21.07 13.72
N GLU A 215 -2.05 19.81 14.01
CA GLU A 215 -1.67 19.15 15.27
C GLU A 215 -0.15 19.09 15.44
N LEU A 216 0.58 18.75 14.38
CA LEU A 216 2.05 18.72 14.40
C LEU A 216 2.65 20.11 14.65
N ARG A 217 2.09 21.16 14.03
CA ARG A 217 2.46 22.55 14.34
C ARG A 217 2.20 22.90 15.81
N ASN A 218 1.06 22.47 16.35
CA ASN A 218 0.73 22.68 17.76
C ASN A 218 1.69 21.94 18.71
N TRP A 219 2.34 20.88 18.25
CA TRP A 219 3.40 20.17 18.98
C TRP A 219 4.81 20.74 18.72
N GLY A 220 4.93 21.84 17.96
CA GLY A 220 6.21 22.47 17.63
C GLY A 220 7.03 21.72 16.58
N ILE A 221 6.40 20.82 15.81
CA ILE A 221 7.03 20.10 14.70
C ILE A 221 6.77 20.90 13.42
N GLU A 222 7.73 21.76 13.05
CA GLU A 222 7.56 22.70 11.93
C GLU A 222 7.86 22.08 10.54
N GLN A 223 8.52 20.92 10.49
CA GLN A 223 8.79 20.19 9.25
C GLN A 223 8.62 18.68 9.44
N VAL A 224 7.67 18.10 8.71
CA VAL A 224 7.66 16.67 8.38
C VAL A 224 8.41 16.58 7.05
N GLN A 225 9.63 16.05 7.07
CA GLN A 225 10.35 15.69 5.84
C GLN A 225 9.76 14.43 5.23
#